data_AF-A0A4V1N2R5-F1
#
_entry.id   AF-A0A4V1N2R5-F1
#
_cell.length_a   1.000
_cell.length_b   1.000
_cell.length_c   1.000
_cell.angle_alpha   90.00
_cell.angle_beta   90.00
_cell.angle_gamma   90.00
#
_symmetry.space_group_name_H-M   'P 1'
#
loop_
_entity.id
_entity.type
_entity.pdbx_description
1 polymer ?
#
loop_
_entity_poly.entity_id
_entity_poly.type
_entity_poly.pdbx_seq_one_letter_code
_entity_poly.pdbx_strand_id
1 'polypeptide(L)'
;MKQLGYYRLLFIALLGVAFYSPLNTLPFYIAVFWLAFELLNAQKLYTEQSYYRYSNGALLSLPIFIIMVRNHWVPYYLEGIAGYNIMEHALFAFTFCLYLDCLLLCWQKVRVSGIGILFLFNGIGIINELFQNAVVGEPLIAFSAEDWKDIGVNGVGSILFYLIKQIMKSMKNID
;
A
#
# COMPACT_ATOMS: atom_id res chain seq x y z
N MET A 1 -19.47 -8.22 -10.71
CA MET A 1 -19.99 -8.79 -9.45
C MET A 1 -19.28 -10.07 -9.00
N LYS A 2 -19.26 -11.18 -9.77
CA LYS A 2 -18.61 -12.44 -9.36
C LYS A 2 -17.14 -12.26 -8.91
N GLN A 3 -16.35 -11.47 -9.64
CA GLN A 3 -14.94 -11.22 -9.30
C GLN A 3 -14.74 -10.48 -7.97
N LEU A 4 -15.61 -9.53 -7.62
CA LEU A 4 -15.53 -8.80 -6.36
C LEU A 4 -15.74 -9.73 -5.15
N GLY A 5 -16.60 -10.75 -5.33
CA GLY A 5 -16.81 -11.81 -4.35
C GLY A 5 -15.52 -12.56 -4.00
N TYR A 6 -14.65 -12.84 -4.98
CA TYR A 6 -13.37 -13.52 -4.72
C TYR A 6 -12.43 -12.68 -3.84
N TYR A 7 -12.27 -11.38 -4.14
CA TYR A 7 -11.44 -10.50 -3.30
C TYR A 7 -11.98 -10.41 -1.87
N ARG A 8 -13.31 -10.29 -1.70
CA ARG A 8 -13.95 -10.27 -0.37
C ARG A 8 -13.73 -11.56 0.40
N LEU A 9 -13.90 -12.71 -0.25
CA LEU A 9 -13.63 -14.01 0.36
C LEU A 9 -12.16 -14.16 0.76
N LEU A 10 -11.24 -13.64 -0.06
CA LEU A 10 -9.81 -13.62 0.29
C LEU A 10 -9.55 -12.71 1.50
N PHE A 11 -10.12 -11.51 1.58
CA PHE A 11 -10.01 -10.67 2.78
C PHE A 11 -10.56 -11.35 4.03
N ILE A 12 -11.70 -12.03 3.95
CA ILE A 12 -12.27 -12.79 5.06
C ILE A 12 -11.34 -13.94 5.46
N ALA A 13 -10.80 -14.68 4.50
CA ALA A 13 -9.84 -15.76 4.77
C ALA A 13 -8.56 -15.22 5.43
N LEU A 14 -8.00 -14.11 4.91
CA LEU A 14 -6.83 -13.45 5.50
C LEU A 14 -7.11 -12.94 6.91
N LEU A 15 -8.30 -12.39 7.16
CA LEU A 15 -8.70 -11.96 8.50
C LEU A 15 -8.79 -13.15 9.46
N GLY A 16 -9.36 -14.27 9.00
CA GLY A 16 -9.38 -15.52 9.75
C GLY A 16 -7.98 -15.98 10.13
N VAL A 17 -7.05 -16.04 9.16
CA VAL A 17 -5.64 -16.38 9.41
C VAL A 17 -4.99 -15.38 10.38
N ALA A 18 -5.26 -14.09 10.24
CA ALA A 18 -4.68 -13.05 11.08
C ALA A 18 -5.07 -13.20 12.56
N PHE A 19 -6.29 -13.67 12.87
CA PHE A 19 -6.71 -13.93 14.25
C PHE A 19 -5.96 -15.09 14.92
N TYR A 20 -5.39 -16.00 14.15
CA TYR A 20 -4.54 -17.08 14.65
C TYR A 20 -3.04 -16.74 14.59
N SER A 21 -2.69 -15.54 14.11
CA SER A 21 -1.30 -15.07 14.08
C SER A 21 -0.84 -14.62 15.46
N PRO A 22 0.43 -14.83 15.84
CA PRO A 22 0.98 -14.29 17.09
C PRO A 22 1.03 -12.75 17.13
N LEU A 23 0.83 -12.07 16.00
CA LEU A 23 0.80 -10.61 15.92
C LEU A 23 -0.61 -10.06 16.07
N ASN A 24 -0.94 -9.59 17.28
CA ASN A 24 -2.26 -9.01 17.60
C ASN A 24 -2.65 -7.79 16.75
N THR A 25 -1.70 -7.13 16.10
CA THR A 25 -1.96 -5.99 15.21
C THR A 25 -2.42 -6.41 13.82
N LEU A 26 -2.16 -7.65 13.40
CA LEU A 26 -2.42 -8.11 12.05
C LEU A 26 -3.91 -8.07 11.67
N PRO A 27 -4.86 -8.52 12.53
CA PRO A 27 -6.29 -8.37 12.24
C PRO A 27 -6.72 -6.93 11.97
N PHE A 28 -6.16 -5.96 12.72
CA PHE A 28 -6.45 -4.54 12.53
C PHE A 28 -5.96 -4.07 11.15
N TYR A 29 -4.74 -4.44 10.76
CA TYR A 29 -4.21 -4.13 9.42
C TYR A 29 -5.12 -4.70 8.32
N ILE A 30 -5.49 -5.98 8.39
CA ILE A 30 -6.36 -6.59 7.38
C ILE A 30 -7.72 -5.90 7.32
N ALA A 31 -8.30 -5.53 8.48
CA ALA A 31 -9.57 -4.82 8.53
C ALA A 31 -9.49 -3.43 7.86
N VAL A 32 -8.39 -2.68 8.07
CA VAL A 32 -8.16 -1.38 7.42
C VAL A 32 -8.06 -1.54 5.90
N PHE A 33 -7.30 -2.53 5.41
CA PHE A 33 -7.20 -2.80 3.97
C PHE A 33 -8.53 -3.26 3.36
N TRP A 34 -9.29 -4.07 4.08
CA TRP A 34 -10.62 -4.49 3.64
C TRP A 34 -11.58 -3.30 3.56
N LEU A 35 -11.59 -2.42 4.58
CA LEU A 35 -12.40 -1.20 4.55
C LEU A 35 -12.01 -0.29 3.40
N ALA A 36 -10.71 -0.06 3.18
CA ALA A 36 -10.19 0.71 2.04
C ALA A 36 -10.66 0.12 0.70
N PHE A 37 -10.60 -1.21 0.56
CA PHE A 37 -11.11 -1.93 -0.61
C PHE A 37 -12.62 -1.73 -0.80
N GLU A 38 -13.44 -1.88 0.23
CA GLU A 38 -14.89 -1.70 0.13
C GLU A 38 -15.26 -0.24 -0.19
N LEU A 39 -14.61 0.72 0.46
CA LEU A 39 -14.82 2.14 0.22
C LEU A 39 -14.53 2.52 -1.23
N LEU A 40 -13.45 2.03 -1.82
CA LEU A 40 -13.15 2.25 -3.24
C LEU A 40 -14.16 1.57 -4.16
N ASN A 41 -14.49 0.29 -3.91
CA ASN A 41 -15.42 -0.46 -4.75
C ASN A 41 -16.88 0.00 -4.63
N ALA A 42 -17.22 0.79 -3.60
CA ALA A 42 -18.50 1.49 -3.51
C ALA A 42 -18.58 2.72 -4.45
N GLN A 43 -17.45 3.23 -4.94
CA GLN A 43 -17.42 4.42 -5.80
C GLN A 43 -17.53 4.05 -7.28
N LYS A 44 -18.58 4.54 -7.95
CA LYS A 44 -18.81 4.31 -9.39
C LYS A 44 -17.60 4.75 -10.23
N LEU A 45 -17.05 5.93 -9.94
CA LEU A 45 -15.87 6.49 -10.62
C LEU A 45 -14.63 5.58 -10.57
N TYR A 46 -14.47 4.81 -9.50
CA TYR A 46 -13.39 3.83 -9.36
C TYR A 46 -13.68 2.59 -10.20
N THR A 47 -14.88 2.02 -10.06
CA THR A 47 -15.26 0.77 -10.76
C THR A 47 -15.33 0.91 -12.29
N GLU A 48 -15.49 2.13 -12.80
CA GLU A 48 -15.46 2.46 -14.22
C GLU A 48 -14.04 2.65 -14.77
N GLN A 49 -13.01 2.75 -13.91
CA GLN A 49 -11.63 2.80 -14.39
C GLN A 49 -11.25 1.46 -15.03
N SER A 50 -10.66 1.48 -16.23
CA SER A 50 -10.19 0.26 -16.91
C SER A 50 -9.23 -0.62 -16.08
N TYR A 51 -8.61 -0.05 -15.05
CA TYR A 51 -7.58 -0.69 -14.24
C TYR A 51 -8.00 -1.03 -12.82
N TYR A 52 -9.28 -0.86 -12.45
CA TYR A 52 -9.75 -1.10 -11.07
C TYR A 52 -9.44 -2.52 -10.56
N ARG A 53 -9.37 -3.52 -11.46
CA ARG A 53 -9.02 -4.91 -11.10
C ARG A 53 -7.56 -5.05 -10.66
N TYR A 54 -6.66 -4.37 -11.36
CA TYR A 54 -5.23 -4.34 -10.99
C TYR A 54 -5.05 -3.59 -9.68
N SER A 55 -5.78 -2.48 -9.50
CA SER A 55 -5.83 -1.75 -8.24
C SER A 55 -6.31 -2.61 -7.07
N ASN A 56 -7.40 -3.36 -7.25
CA ASN A 56 -7.88 -4.32 -6.26
C ASN A 56 -6.87 -5.44 -5.97
N GLY A 57 -6.17 -5.92 -6.99
CA GLY A 57 -5.09 -6.90 -6.84
C GLY A 57 -3.92 -6.36 -6.01
N ALA A 58 -3.49 -5.13 -6.26
CA ALA A 58 -2.44 -4.47 -5.50
C ALA A 58 -2.83 -4.22 -4.04
N LEU A 59 -4.08 -3.79 -3.79
CA LEU A 59 -4.61 -3.62 -2.43
C LEU A 59 -4.64 -4.94 -1.64
N LEU A 60 -4.86 -6.07 -2.32
CA LEU A 60 -4.88 -7.39 -1.69
C LEU A 60 -3.47 -7.99 -1.54
N SER A 61 -2.54 -7.71 -2.45
CA SER A 61 -1.21 -8.32 -2.46
C SER A 61 -0.39 -7.95 -1.22
N LEU A 62 -0.54 -6.73 -0.71
CA LEU A 62 0.16 -6.27 0.49
C LEU A 62 -0.28 -7.02 1.77
N PRO A 63 -1.59 -7.10 2.11
CA PRO A 63 -2.11 -7.99 3.15
C PRO A 63 -1.62 -9.43 3.06
N ILE A 64 -1.63 -10.01 1.84
CA ILE A 64 -1.13 -11.38 1.60
C ILE A 64 0.35 -11.47 1.94
N PHE A 65 1.15 -10.54 1.42
CA PHE A 65 2.60 -10.50 1.64
C PHE A 65 2.93 -10.41 3.12
N ILE A 66 2.29 -9.49 3.85
CA ILE A 66 2.48 -9.32 5.30
C ILE A 66 2.14 -10.63 6.03
N ILE A 67 0.99 -11.26 5.74
CA ILE A 67 0.62 -12.53 6.39
C ILE A 67 1.65 -13.63 6.11
N MET A 68 2.10 -13.77 4.86
CA MET A 68 3.07 -14.80 4.48
C MET A 68 4.42 -14.62 5.19
N VAL A 69 4.92 -13.39 5.22
CA VAL A 69 6.19 -13.05 5.87
C VAL A 69 6.04 -13.22 7.39
N ARG A 70 5.09 -12.51 8.01
CA ARG A 70 4.96 -12.45 9.47
C ARG A 70 4.57 -13.77 10.14
N ASN A 71 3.92 -14.69 9.43
CA ASN A 71 3.64 -16.04 9.94
C ASN A 71 4.74 -17.06 9.59
N HIS A 72 5.88 -16.62 9.06
CA HIS A 72 7.01 -17.48 8.69
C HIS A 72 6.64 -18.60 7.70
N TRP A 73 5.64 -18.36 6.83
CA TRP A 73 5.26 -19.31 5.79
C TRP A 73 6.28 -19.36 4.65
N VAL A 74 7.12 -18.33 4.55
CA VAL A 74 8.31 -18.31 3.72
C VAL A 74 9.53 -18.44 4.63
N PRO A 75 10.46 -19.38 4.37
CA PRO A 75 11.62 -19.59 5.24
C PRO A 75 12.48 -18.33 5.31
N TYR A 76 12.82 -17.93 6.54
CA TYR A 76 13.69 -16.80 6.80
C TYR A 76 15.16 -17.22 6.73
N TYR A 77 15.82 -16.87 5.63
CA TYR A 77 17.28 -16.75 5.62
C TYR A 77 17.65 -15.36 6.16
N LEU A 78 18.83 -15.19 6.79
CA LEU A 78 19.27 -13.91 7.39
C LEU A 78 19.22 -12.75 6.37
N GLU A 79 19.62 -13.00 5.12
CA GLU A 79 19.49 -12.05 4.01
C GLU A 79 18.03 -11.82 3.58
N GLY A 80 17.18 -12.82 3.80
CA GLY A 80 15.74 -12.77 3.53
C GLY A 80 14.99 -11.82 4.45
N ILE A 81 15.37 -11.66 5.73
CA ILE A 81 14.68 -10.74 6.65
C ILE A 81 14.76 -9.28 6.14
N ALA A 82 15.97 -8.83 5.79
CA ALA A 82 16.19 -7.50 5.26
C ALA A 82 15.51 -7.32 3.90
N GLY A 83 15.61 -8.33 3.02
CA GLY A 83 14.93 -8.33 1.73
C GLY A 83 13.41 -8.23 1.85
N TYR A 84 12.79 -8.99 2.77
CA TYR A 84 11.34 -8.94 3.00
C TYR A 84 10.90 -7.60 3.56
N ASN A 85 11.67 -6.99 4.45
CA ASN A 85 11.38 -5.63 4.93
C ASN A 85 11.43 -4.62 3.77
N ILE A 86 12.47 -4.65 2.94
CA ILE A 86 12.57 -3.78 1.74
C ILE A 86 11.36 -4.00 0.81
N MET A 87 10.99 -5.26 0.55
CA MET A 87 9.82 -5.57 -0.28
C MET A 87 8.52 -5.09 0.35
N GLU A 88 8.37 -5.22 1.67
CA GLU A 88 7.20 -4.75 2.43
C GLU A 88 7.02 -3.25 2.25
N HIS A 89 8.08 -2.47 2.47
CA HIS A 89 8.06 -1.01 2.33
C HIS A 89 7.82 -0.58 0.87
N ALA A 90 8.47 -1.21 -0.10
CA ALA A 90 8.26 -0.90 -1.51
C ALA A 90 6.80 -1.20 -1.94
N LEU A 91 6.25 -2.34 -1.52
CA LEU A 91 4.87 -2.74 -1.81
C LEU A 91 3.86 -1.86 -1.07
N PHE A 92 4.16 -1.47 0.17
CA PHE A 92 3.37 -0.50 0.93
C PHE A 92 3.29 0.82 0.20
N ALA A 93 4.42 1.41 -0.19
CA ALA A 93 4.48 2.66 -0.91
C ALA A 93 3.72 2.61 -2.24
N PHE A 94 3.94 1.56 -3.03
CA PHE A 94 3.21 1.34 -4.29
C PHE A 94 1.69 1.32 -4.08
N THR A 95 1.24 0.50 -3.13
CA THR A 95 -0.19 0.28 -2.83
C THR A 95 -0.83 1.55 -2.28
N PHE A 96 -0.12 2.27 -1.41
CA PHE A 96 -0.60 3.50 -0.81
C PHE A 96 -0.70 4.64 -1.83
N CYS A 97 0.28 4.80 -2.72
CA CYS A 97 0.18 5.76 -3.83
C CYS A 97 -1.04 5.49 -4.72
N LEU A 98 -1.28 4.21 -5.05
CA LEU A 98 -2.45 3.80 -5.81
C LEU A 98 -3.75 4.10 -5.07
N TYR A 99 -3.82 3.81 -3.77
CA TYR A 99 -4.97 4.13 -2.94
C TYR A 99 -5.24 5.64 -2.89
N LEU A 100 -4.20 6.44 -2.67
CA LEU A 100 -4.27 7.90 -2.60
C LEU A 100 -4.78 8.51 -3.91
N ASP A 101 -4.28 8.02 -5.05
CA ASP A 101 -4.74 8.44 -6.38
C ASP A 101 -6.23 8.15 -6.59
N CYS A 102 -6.67 6.95 -6.22
CA CYS A 102 -8.08 6.55 -6.32
C CYS A 102 -8.96 7.35 -5.36
N LEU A 103 -8.49 7.60 -4.13
CA LEU A 103 -9.22 8.36 -3.12
C LEU A 103 -9.41 9.83 -3.52
N LEU A 104 -8.35 10.48 -4.02
CA LEU A 104 -8.43 11.86 -4.50
C LEU A 104 -9.36 11.99 -5.72
N LEU A 105 -9.33 11.00 -6.62
CA LEU A 105 -10.26 10.95 -7.73
C LEU A 105 -11.72 10.76 -7.27
N CYS A 106 -11.98 9.88 -6.31
CA CYS A 106 -13.35 9.52 -5.94
C CYS A 106 -14.00 10.53 -4.99
N TRP A 107 -13.25 11.07 -4.02
CA TRP A 107 -13.80 11.96 -2.99
C TRP A 107 -13.64 13.43 -3.33
N GLN A 108 -12.46 13.84 -3.77
CA GLN A 108 -12.21 15.24 -4.11
C GLN A 108 -12.57 15.55 -5.57
N LYS A 109 -12.78 14.52 -6.41
CA LYS A 109 -12.94 14.67 -7.87
C LYS A 109 -11.75 15.40 -8.51
N VAL A 110 -10.58 15.35 -7.85
CA VAL A 110 -9.35 15.99 -8.30
C VAL A 110 -8.47 14.95 -8.97
N ARG A 111 -8.03 15.23 -10.20
CA ARG A 111 -6.99 14.44 -10.85
C ARG A 111 -5.63 15.03 -10.51
N VAL A 112 -4.92 14.38 -9.59
CA VAL A 112 -3.54 14.72 -9.29
C VAL A 112 -2.62 13.99 -10.27
N SER A 113 -1.57 14.68 -10.73
CA SER A 113 -0.55 14.06 -11.57
C SER A 113 0.13 12.92 -10.82
N GLY A 114 0.64 11.89 -11.52
CA GLY A 114 1.38 10.81 -10.87
C GLY A 114 2.57 11.32 -10.04
N ILE A 115 3.24 12.38 -10.53
CA ILE A 115 4.30 13.08 -9.80
C ILE A 115 3.75 13.74 -8.52
N GLY A 116 2.57 14.35 -8.57
CA GLY A 116 1.94 14.94 -7.38
C GLY A 116 1.62 13.90 -6.32
N ILE A 117 1.15 12.71 -6.71
CA ILE A 117 0.93 11.58 -5.78
C ILE A 117 2.23 11.12 -5.14
N LEU A 118 3.31 11.03 -5.91
CA LEU A 118 4.64 10.67 -5.41
C LEU A 118 5.10 11.66 -4.33
N PHE A 119 5.04 12.96 -4.60
CA PHE A 119 5.42 13.98 -3.62
C PHE A 119 4.52 13.98 -2.39
N LEU A 120 3.21 13.81 -2.57
CA LEU A 120 2.26 13.77 -1.47
C LEU A 120 2.51 12.56 -0.55
N PHE A 121 2.73 11.37 -1.10
CA PHE A 121 3.04 10.19 -0.31
C PHE A 121 4.36 10.33 0.46
N ASN A 122 5.44 10.75 -0.20
CA ASN A 122 6.73 10.91 0.49
C ASN A 122 6.66 12.03 1.53
N GLY A 123 5.91 13.11 1.26
CA GLY A 123 5.65 14.16 2.25
C GLY A 123 4.91 13.66 3.48
N ILE A 124 3.88 12.81 3.30
CA ILE A 124 3.19 12.14 4.41
C ILE A 124 4.17 11.26 5.20
N GLY A 125 5.06 10.52 4.52
CA GLY A 125 6.09 9.70 5.16
C GLY A 125 7.03 10.50 6.06
N ILE A 126 7.54 11.64 5.56
CA ILE A 126 8.39 12.54 6.35
C ILE A 126 7.62 13.08 7.56
N ILE A 127 6.38 13.54 7.37
CA ILE A 127 5.55 14.06 8.48
C ILE A 127 5.30 12.96 9.53
N ASN A 128 5.07 11.72 9.09
CA ASN A 128 4.87 10.59 9.99
C ASN A 128 6.12 10.33 10.85
N GLU A 129 7.31 10.41 10.27
CA GLU A 129 8.57 10.26 11.02
C GLU A 129 8.76 11.36 12.06
N LEU A 130 8.53 12.62 11.66
CA LEU A 130 8.59 13.76 12.57
C LEU A 130 7.60 13.59 13.75
N PHE A 131 6.41 13.04 13.49
CA PHE A 131 5.41 12.77 14.52
C PHE A 131 5.85 11.62 15.45
N GLN A 132 6.43 10.55 14.91
CA GLN A 132 6.94 9.43 15.70
C GLN A 132 8.07 9.89 16.65
N ASN A 133 9.01 10.68 16.15
CA ASN A 133 10.06 11.29 16.98
C ASN A 133 9.47 12.11 18.12
N ALA A 134 8.47 12.96 17.82
CA ALA A 134 7.79 13.76 18.83
C ALA A 134 7.09 12.91 19.91
N VAL A 135 6.50 11.77 19.53
CA VAL A 135 5.79 10.87 20.45
C VAL A 135 6.77 10.11 21.37
N VAL A 136 7.93 9.73 20.85
CA VAL A 136 8.96 8.98 21.61
C VAL A 136 9.88 9.91 22.41
N GLY A 137 9.84 11.22 22.16
CA GLY A 137 10.65 12.22 22.85
C GLY A 137 12.04 12.45 22.25
N GLU A 138 12.25 11.98 21.02
CA GLU A 138 13.47 12.21 20.24
C GLU A 138 13.45 13.61 19.60
N PRO A 139 14.61 14.17 19.20
CA PRO A 139 14.64 15.41 18.42
C PRO A 139 13.79 15.28 17.16
N LEU A 140 12.95 16.28 16.88
CA LEU A 140 12.02 16.27 15.74
C LEU A 140 12.71 15.87 14.43
N ILE A 141 13.89 16.44 14.16
CA ILE A 141 14.70 16.17 12.96
C ILE A 141 15.87 15.25 13.36
N ALA A 142 15.55 14.06 13.84
CA ALA A 142 16.48 12.96 13.99
C ALA A 142 16.05 11.84 13.04
N PHE A 143 16.88 11.53 12.04
CA PHE A 143 16.64 10.40 11.14
C PHE A 143 17.76 9.39 11.35
N SER A 144 17.39 8.22 11.85
CA SER A 144 18.25 7.05 11.96
C SER A 144 18.64 6.52 10.57
N ALA A 145 19.66 5.66 10.53
CA ALA A 145 20.02 4.98 9.29
C ALA A 145 18.89 4.08 8.75
N GLU A 146 18.05 3.55 9.64
CA GLU A 146 16.89 2.74 9.26
C GLU A 146 15.79 3.61 8.64
N ASP A 147 15.55 4.81 9.17
CA ASP A 147 14.53 5.74 8.67
C ASP A 147 14.91 6.21 7.26
N TRP A 148 16.19 6.53 7.03
CA TRP A 148 16.68 6.88 5.69
C TRP A 148 16.54 5.73 4.69
N LYS A 149 16.80 4.50 5.14
CA LYS A 149 16.61 3.30 4.32
C LYS A 149 15.11 3.12 3.99
N ASP A 150 14.21 3.26 4.95
CA ASP A 150 12.77 3.13 4.74
C ASP A 150 12.22 4.24 3.82
N ILE A 151 12.66 5.49 4.00
CA ILE A 151 12.34 6.62 3.11
C ILE A 151 12.82 6.33 1.69
N GLY A 152 14.06 5.82 1.53
CA GLY A 152 14.60 5.46 0.23
C GLY A 152 13.78 4.37 -0.48
N VAL A 153 13.42 3.32 0.24
CA VAL A 153 12.63 2.20 -0.28
C VAL A 153 11.18 2.63 -0.59
N ASN A 154 10.58 3.48 0.24
CA ASN A 154 9.30 4.11 -0.04
C ASN A 154 9.35 4.95 -1.34
N GLY A 155 10.47 5.66 -1.54
CA GLY A 155 10.79 6.34 -2.78
C GLY A 155 10.73 5.39 -3.98
N VAL A 156 11.40 4.23 -3.91
CA VAL A 156 11.37 3.21 -4.97
C VAL A 156 9.95 2.74 -5.27
N GLY A 157 9.15 2.39 -4.26
CA GLY A 157 7.77 1.95 -4.44
C GLY A 157 6.87 3.02 -5.09
N SER A 158 7.04 4.28 -4.69
CA SER A 158 6.29 5.41 -5.27
C SER A 158 6.71 5.73 -6.72
N ILE A 159 7.99 5.55 -7.07
CA ILE A 159 8.48 5.65 -8.45
C ILE A 159 7.89 4.53 -9.30
N LEU A 160 7.84 3.29 -8.79
CA LEU A 160 7.24 2.16 -9.49
C LEU A 160 5.75 2.42 -9.81
N PHE A 161 5.00 2.99 -8.85
CA PHE A 161 3.63 3.44 -9.10
C PHE A 161 3.56 4.46 -10.24
N TYR A 162 4.43 5.47 -10.21
CA TYR A 162 4.47 6.50 -11.26
C TYR A 162 4.72 5.89 -12.64
N LEU A 163 5.73 5.01 -12.76
CA LEU A 163 6.08 4.37 -14.03
C LEU A 163 4.92 3.53 -14.57
N ILE A 164 4.30 2.70 -13.73
CA ILE A 164 3.14 1.88 -14.13
C ILE A 164 1.99 2.79 -14.59
N LYS A 165 1.70 3.87 -13.86
CA LYS A 165 0.66 4.83 -14.24
C LYS A 165 0.93 5.50 -15.59
N GLN A 166 2.19 5.80 -15.91
CA GLN A 166 2.57 6.34 -17.23
C GLN A 166 2.35 5.32 -18.35
N ILE A 167 2.78 4.08 -18.14
CA ILE A 167 2.57 2.97 -19.11
C ILE A 167 1.06 2.77 -19.35
N MET A 168 0.26 2.81 -18.30
CA MET A 168 -1.20 2.67 -18.43
C MET A 168 -1.85 3.84 -19.17
N LYS A 169 -1.32 5.06 -18.98
CA LYS A 169 -1.79 6.24 -19.71
C LYS A 169 -1.41 6.16 -21.19
N SER A 170 -0.20 5.70 -21.53
CA SER A 170 0.23 5.57 -22.92
C SER A 170 -0.58 4.51 -23.67
N MET A 171 -0.91 3.38 -23.04
CA MET A 171 -1.75 2.35 -23.65
C MET A 171 -3.17 2.85 -24.01
N LYS A 172 -3.74 3.75 -23.21
CA LYS A 172 -5.07 4.34 -23.49
C LYS A 172 -5.11 5.34 -24.64
N ASN A 173 -3.96 5.86 -25.06
CA ASN A 173 -3.88 6.85 -26.15
C ASN A 173 -3.59 6.20 -27.51
N ILE A 174 -3.56 4.86 -27.57
CA ILE A 174 -3.27 4.07 -28.78
C ILE A 174 -4.56 3.49 -29.39
N ASP A 175 -5.69 3.58 -28.68
CA ASP A 175 -7.05 3.25 -29.16
C ASP A 175 -7.79 4.52 -29.65
#